data_AF-A0A0F2SLV0-F1
#
_entry.id   AF-A0A0F2SLV0-F1
#
_cell.length_a   1.000
_cell.length_b   1.000
_cell.length_c   1.000
_cell.angle_alpha   90.00
_cell.angle_beta   90.00
_cell.angle_gamma   90.00
#
_symmetry.space_group_name_H-M   'P 1'
#
loop_
_entity.id
_entity.type
_entity.pdbx_description
1 polymer ?
#
loop_
_entity_poly.entity_id
_entity_poly.type
_entity_poly.pdbx_seq_one_letter_code
_entity_poly.pdbx_strand_id
1 'polypeptide(L)'
;MGLKFPERHGEVIIRFEESVEIPSAAEALMRGLYHDPDRVRQGFKVLHQETGSIIDILMPRRSRLREWADALPDRPKEAESFLKETTEQLLIREQRLVQAERELVGQLQESGLDDIYPIPLAAFGICTYRDPAVKIFLKPLGRFSELMQINPDTLRQAVRVHFLFLLLLIAGADLDGQVYVRGGEEKDIYWLTSIYTIRYLRSQSAELIQGYQEWVKAWGGKLPNQSMLNERECEKTRAAMVFWRRQANISWEECWRIINQLEQQPSGSNALVFN
;
A
#
# COMPACT_ATOMS: atom_id res chain seq x y z
N MET A 1 -16.90 -10.95 18.06
CA MET A 1 -17.73 -10.13 17.16
C MET A 1 -19.23 -10.41 17.28
N GLY A 2 -19.70 -11.61 17.65
CA GLY A 2 -21.15 -11.87 17.71
C GLY A 2 -21.80 -12.05 16.32
N LEU A 3 -20.96 -12.32 15.31
CA LEU A 3 -21.35 -12.65 13.94
C LEU A 3 -20.78 -14.02 13.60
N LYS A 4 -21.50 -14.74 12.74
CA LYS A 4 -21.07 -16.00 12.12
C LYS A 4 -21.35 -15.92 10.63
N PHE A 5 -20.70 -16.75 9.82
CA PHE A 5 -21.09 -16.86 8.42
C PHE A 5 -22.38 -17.68 8.28
N PRO A 6 -23.20 -17.40 7.26
CA PRO A 6 -24.36 -18.23 6.95
C PRO A 6 -23.89 -19.62 6.51
N GLU A 7 -24.48 -20.65 7.11
CA GLU A 7 -24.21 -22.06 6.79
C GLU A 7 -25.03 -22.50 5.57
N ARG A 8 -24.40 -23.28 4.67
CA ARG A 8 -25.10 -24.03 3.61
C ARG A 8 -24.79 -25.51 3.81
N HIS A 9 -25.83 -26.33 3.94
CA HIS A 9 -25.70 -27.77 4.23
C HIS A 9 -24.88 -28.09 5.49
N GLY A 10 -24.93 -27.21 6.51
CA GLY A 10 -24.19 -27.39 7.76
C GLY A 10 -22.72 -26.98 7.71
N GLU A 11 -22.25 -26.45 6.58
CA GLU A 11 -20.87 -25.98 6.42
C GLU A 11 -20.83 -24.49 6.04
N VAL A 12 -19.81 -23.81 6.55
CA VAL A 12 -19.40 -22.49 6.08
C VAL A 12 -18.14 -22.66 5.25
N ILE A 13 -18.22 -22.34 3.96
CA ILE A 13 -17.04 -22.30 3.08
C ILE A 13 -16.79 -20.84 2.71
N ILE A 14 -15.61 -20.35 3.05
CA ILE A 14 -15.12 -19.05 2.61
C ILE A 14 -13.93 -19.30 1.71
N ARG A 15 -14.00 -18.82 0.47
CA ARG A 15 -12.89 -19.00 -0.48
C ARG A 15 -11.94 -17.82 -0.38
N PHE A 16 -10.68 -18.10 -0.10
CA PHE A 16 -9.60 -17.13 -0.27
C PHE A 16 -8.85 -17.46 -1.55
N GLU A 17 -8.96 -16.58 -2.53
CA GLU A 17 -8.22 -16.65 -3.77
C GLU A 17 -7.06 -15.65 -3.73
N GLU A 18 -5.86 -16.09 -4.11
CA GLU A 18 -4.73 -15.19 -4.30
C GLU A 18 -4.44 -15.07 -5.78
N SER A 19 -4.39 -13.83 -6.25
CA SER A 19 -4.21 -13.53 -7.66
C SER A 19 -2.97 -12.69 -7.90
N VAL A 20 -2.28 -12.99 -8.99
CA VAL A 20 -1.17 -12.21 -9.53
C VAL A 20 -1.63 -11.18 -10.57
N GLU A 21 -2.95 -11.02 -10.74
CA GLU A 21 -3.53 -9.96 -11.54
C GLU A 21 -3.22 -8.59 -10.93
N ILE A 22 -3.18 -7.57 -11.79
CA ILE A 22 -3.04 -6.18 -11.39
C ILE A 22 -4.40 -5.52 -11.66
N PRO A 23 -5.18 -5.18 -10.61
CA PRO A 23 -6.42 -4.44 -10.82
C PRO A 23 -6.09 -3.01 -11.31
N SER A 24 -7.00 -2.40 -12.07
CA SER A 24 -6.82 -1.04 -12.59
C SER A 24 -6.53 -0.02 -11.48
N ALA A 25 -7.19 -0.18 -10.32
CA ALA A 25 -6.96 0.63 -9.13
C ALA A 25 -5.53 0.54 -8.55
N ALA A 26 -4.75 -0.48 -8.93
CA ALA A 26 -3.36 -0.64 -8.53
C ALA A 26 -2.35 -0.19 -9.60
N GLU A 27 -2.79 0.27 -10.77
CA GLU A 27 -1.86 0.61 -11.86
C GLU A 27 -0.85 1.69 -11.46
N ALA A 28 -1.29 2.73 -10.75
CA ALA A 28 -0.39 3.79 -10.26
C ALA A 28 0.68 3.23 -9.32
N LEU A 29 0.29 2.40 -8.34
CA LEU A 29 1.21 1.72 -7.44
C LEU A 29 2.22 0.85 -8.20
N MET A 30 1.78 0.18 -9.26
CA MET A 30 2.62 -0.74 -10.05
C MET A 30 3.55 -0.02 -11.04
N ARG A 31 3.17 1.16 -11.55
CA ARG A 31 4.00 1.98 -12.45
C ARG A 31 5.20 2.61 -11.73
N GLY A 32 5.20 2.61 -10.39
CA GLY A 32 6.33 3.00 -9.56
C GLY A 32 6.18 4.41 -8.97
N LEU A 33 7.23 4.86 -8.30
CA LEU A 33 7.27 6.15 -7.59
C LEU A 33 7.37 7.35 -8.54
N TYR A 34 7.67 7.11 -9.81
CA TYR A 34 7.98 8.17 -10.77
C TYR A 34 6.72 8.69 -11.42
N HIS A 35 6.58 10.02 -11.44
CA HIS A 35 5.51 10.71 -12.16
C HIS A 35 5.49 10.32 -13.65
N ASP A 36 6.67 10.08 -14.24
CA ASP A 36 6.85 9.57 -15.61
C ASP A 36 7.99 8.52 -15.68
N PRO A 37 7.67 7.23 -15.50
CA PRO A 37 8.66 6.15 -15.49
C PRO A 37 9.43 6.00 -16.82
N ASP A 38 8.78 6.29 -17.94
CA ASP A 38 9.39 6.16 -19.26
C ASP A 38 10.43 7.26 -19.50
N ARG A 39 10.14 8.48 -19.03
CA ARG A 39 11.09 9.59 -19.07
C ARG A 39 12.30 9.35 -18.17
N VAL A 40 12.11 8.83 -16.96
CA VAL A 40 13.21 8.43 -16.06
C VAL A 40 14.08 7.36 -16.73
N ARG A 41 13.46 6.33 -17.33
CA ARG A 41 14.17 5.28 -18.08
C ARG A 41 14.98 5.86 -19.24
N GLN A 42 14.43 6.84 -19.95
CA GLN A 42 15.13 7.51 -21.03
C GLN A 42 16.33 8.31 -20.51
N GLY A 43 16.22 8.99 -19.37
CA GLY A 43 17.35 9.68 -18.72
C GLY A 43 18.51 8.74 -18.39
N PHE A 44 18.23 7.57 -17.82
CA PHE A 44 19.26 6.54 -17.56
C PHE A 44 19.92 6.02 -18.86
N LYS A 45 19.16 5.87 -19.95
CA LYS A 45 19.74 5.50 -21.26
C LYS A 45 20.71 6.54 -21.78
N VAL A 46 20.40 7.83 -21.62
CA VAL A 46 21.29 8.93 -22.04
C VAL A 46 22.58 8.91 -21.22
N LEU A 47 22.51 8.74 -19.90
CA LEU A 47 23.70 8.59 -19.04
C LEU A 47 24.58 7.41 -19.48
N HIS A 48 23.95 6.27 -19.78
CA HIS A 48 24.67 5.10 -20.27
C HIS A 48 25.38 5.36 -21.61
N GLN A 49 24.70 6.03 -22.55
CA GLN A 49 25.24 6.36 -23.86
C GLN A 49 26.43 7.33 -23.78
N GLU A 50 26.33 8.39 -22.97
CA GLU A 50 27.42 9.36 -22.81
C GLU A 50 28.62 8.73 -22.09
N THR A 51 28.37 7.86 -21.11
CA THR A 51 29.42 7.08 -20.44
C THR A 51 30.14 6.14 -21.44
N GLY A 52 29.38 5.43 -22.28
CA GLY A 52 29.95 4.61 -23.36
C GLY A 52 30.78 5.44 -24.34
N SER A 53 30.30 6.63 -24.71
CA SER A 53 31.03 7.54 -25.61
C SER A 53 32.37 8.02 -25.02
N ILE A 54 32.43 8.27 -23.71
CA ILE A 54 33.68 8.61 -23.02
C ILE A 54 34.65 7.42 -23.07
N ILE A 55 34.17 6.20 -22.85
CA ILE A 55 34.98 4.98 -22.95
C ILE A 55 35.52 4.81 -24.37
N ASP A 56 34.71 5.03 -25.40
CA ASP A 56 35.12 4.95 -26.80
C ASP A 56 36.16 6.01 -27.17
N ILE A 57 36.13 7.18 -26.53
CA ILE A 57 37.19 8.19 -26.68
C ILE A 57 38.49 7.70 -26.02
N LEU A 58 38.41 7.15 -24.80
CA LEU A 58 39.58 6.80 -24.00
C LEU A 58 40.27 5.51 -24.46
N MET A 59 39.52 4.48 -24.87
CA MET A 59 40.06 3.13 -25.14
C MET A 59 41.09 3.09 -26.28
N PRO A 60 40.84 3.65 -27.48
CA PRO A 60 41.82 3.70 -28.57
C PRO A 60 43.01 4.62 -28.27
N ARG A 61 42.83 5.57 -27.34
CA ARG A 61 43.86 6.54 -26.97
C ARG A 61 44.78 6.02 -25.87
N ARG A 62 44.27 5.13 -25.01
CA ARG A 62 45.04 4.45 -23.97
C ARG A 62 46.22 3.66 -24.53
N SER A 63 46.08 3.00 -25.67
CA SER A 63 47.19 2.29 -26.32
C SER A 63 48.30 3.26 -26.74
N ARG A 64 47.94 4.35 -27.41
CA ARG A 64 48.89 5.37 -27.88
C ARG A 64 49.61 6.09 -26.74
N LEU A 65 48.89 6.40 -25.65
CA LEU A 65 49.49 6.98 -24.44
C LEU A 65 50.46 6.00 -23.75
N ARG A 66 50.18 4.69 -23.83
CA ARG A 66 51.07 3.66 -23.28
C ARG A 66 52.36 3.55 -24.10
N GLU A 67 52.27 3.59 -25.42
CA GLU A 67 53.43 3.65 -26.31
C GLU A 67 54.32 4.86 -25.98
N TRP A 68 53.70 6.03 -25.70
CA TRP A 68 54.44 7.23 -25.30
C TRP A 68 55.06 7.17 -23.90
N ALA A 69 54.55 6.31 -23.04
CA ALA A 69 55.15 6.06 -21.73
C ALA A 69 56.46 5.24 -21.86
N ASP A 70 56.52 4.35 -22.85
CA ASP A 70 57.68 3.50 -23.11
C ASP A 70 58.73 4.19 -24.01
N ALA A 71 58.32 5.08 -24.92
CA ALA A 71 59.21 5.86 -25.78
C ALA A 71 58.62 7.23 -26.15
N LEU A 72 59.44 8.29 -26.20
CA LEU A 72 58.98 9.64 -26.56
C LEU A 72 58.40 9.68 -27.99
N PRO A 73 57.36 10.50 -28.25
CA PRO A 73 56.78 10.63 -29.58
C PRO A 73 57.75 11.23 -30.60
N ASP A 74 57.88 10.60 -31.76
CA ASP A 74 58.72 11.06 -32.88
C ASP A 74 58.31 12.44 -33.43
N ARG A 75 57.04 12.83 -33.25
CA ARG A 75 56.47 14.10 -33.72
C ARG A 75 55.74 14.83 -32.58
N PRO A 76 56.46 15.65 -31.79
CA PRO A 76 55.89 16.30 -30.60
C PRO A 76 54.68 17.20 -30.88
N LYS A 77 54.63 17.88 -32.03
CA LYS A 77 53.49 18.74 -32.41
C LYS A 77 52.21 17.96 -32.67
N GLU A 78 52.32 16.78 -33.30
CA GLU A 78 51.17 15.90 -33.52
C GLU A 78 50.67 15.31 -32.19
N ALA A 79 51.58 15.02 -31.27
CA ALA A 79 51.23 14.57 -29.92
C ALA A 79 50.48 15.66 -29.13
N GLU A 80 50.93 16.91 -29.22
CA GLU A 80 50.25 18.05 -28.60
C GLU A 80 48.82 18.24 -29.14
N SER A 81 48.66 18.25 -30.47
CA SER A 81 47.33 18.35 -31.10
C SER A 81 46.41 17.22 -30.68
N PHE A 82 46.91 15.99 -30.64
CA PHE A 82 46.16 14.83 -30.17
C PHE A 82 45.69 14.97 -28.71
N LEU A 83 46.55 15.46 -27.81
CA LEU A 83 46.18 15.68 -26.41
C LEU A 83 45.12 16.78 -26.27
N LYS A 84 45.24 17.89 -27.03
CA LYS A 84 44.25 18.98 -27.04
C LYS A 84 42.90 18.51 -27.52
N GLU A 85 42.83 17.87 -28.68
CA GLU A 85 41.57 17.34 -29.23
C GLU A 85 40.91 16.33 -28.29
N THR A 86 41.71 15.47 -27.64
CA THR A 86 41.20 14.51 -26.67
C THR A 86 40.59 15.21 -25.46
N THR A 87 41.27 16.24 -24.95
CA THR A 87 40.79 17.03 -23.81
C THR A 87 39.49 17.75 -24.14
N GLU A 88 39.41 18.37 -25.32
CA GLU A 88 38.19 19.05 -25.79
C GLU A 88 37.01 18.09 -25.95
N GLN A 89 37.24 16.91 -26.56
CA GLN A 89 36.19 15.90 -26.71
C GLN A 89 35.69 15.37 -25.37
N LEU A 90 36.59 15.14 -24.41
CA LEU A 90 36.21 14.70 -23.06
C LEU A 90 35.42 15.77 -22.33
N LEU A 91 35.83 17.03 -22.39
CA LEU A 91 35.15 18.13 -21.73
C LEU A 91 33.70 18.30 -22.21
N ILE A 92 33.48 18.19 -23.52
CA ILE A 92 32.13 18.26 -24.10
C ILE A 92 31.25 17.11 -23.61
N ARG A 93 31.80 15.90 -23.52
CA ARG A 93 31.05 14.71 -23.07
C ARG A 93 30.76 14.75 -21.58
N GLU A 94 31.71 15.19 -20.78
CA GLU A 94 31.54 15.41 -19.35
C GLU A 94 30.42 16.43 -19.08
N GLN A 95 30.40 17.56 -19.80
CA GLN A 95 29.33 18.55 -19.67
C GLN A 95 27.94 17.98 -19.98
N ARG A 96 27.83 17.15 -21.03
CA ARG A 96 26.57 16.46 -21.38
C ARG A 96 26.16 15.45 -20.33
N LEU A 97 27.11 14.70 -19.77
CA LEU A 97 26.88 13.73 -18.71
C LEU A 97 26.34 14.43 -17.45
N VAL A 98 27.00 15.51 -17.01
CA VAL A 98 26.58 16.32 -15.85
C VAL A 98 25.20 16.93 -16.07
N GLN A 99 24.89 17.39 -17.28
CA GLN A 99 23.56 17.92 -17.60
C GLN A 99 22.48 16.83 -17.52
N ALA A 100 22.72 15.66 -18.13
CA ALA A 100 21.80 14.53 -18.09
C ALA A 100 21.59 14.01 -16.66
N GLU A 101 22.64 14.00 -15.83
CA GLU A 101 22.56 13.66 -14.41
C GLU A 101 21.66 14.65 -13.66
N ARG A 102 21.89 15.96 -13.82
CA ARG A 102 21.07 16.99 -13.17
C ARG A 102 19.60 16.90 -13.55
N GLU A 103 19.31 16.69 -14.83
CA GLU A 103 17.94 16.53 -15.33
C GLU A 103 17.27 15.29 -14.74
N LEU A 104 17.99 14.17 -14.69
CA LEU A 104 17.49 12.94 -14.10
C LEU A 104 17.24 13.10 -12.60
N VAL A 105 18.17 13.71 -11.87
CA VAL A 105 18.01 13.99 -10.43
C VAL A 105 16.80 14.89 -10.18
N GLY A 106 16.56 15.91 -11.00
CA GLY A 106 15.37 16.75 -10.93
C GLY A 106 14.08 15.94 -11.10
N GLN A 107 14.01 15.07 -12.12
CA GLN A 107 12.86 14.19 -12.35
C GLN A 107 12.61 13.22 -11.20
N LEU A 108 13.68 12.70 -10.59
CA LEU A 108 13.60 11.82 -9.42
C LEU A 108 13.14 12.57 -8.16
N GLN A 109 13.49 13.85 -8.00
CA GLN A 109 13.09 14.69 -6.87
C GLN A 109 11.62 15.14 -6.94
N GLU A 110 11.08 15.28 -8.15
CA GLU A 110 9.66 15.61 -8.37
C GLU A 110 8.72 14.43 -8.11
N SER A 111 9.26 13.25 -7.81
CA SER A 111 8.51 11.99 -7.68
C SER A 111 8.38 11.59 -6.20
N GLY A 112 7.20 11.84 -5.59
CA GLY A 112 6.96 11.61 -4.16
C GLY A 112 6.04 10.42 -3.86
N LEU A 113 6.15 9.84 -2.66
CA LEU A 113 5.19 8.84 -2.15
C LEU A 113 3.76 9.40 -2.04
N ASP A 114 3.64 10.70 -1.86
CA ASP A 114 2.37 11.41 -1.69
C ASP A 114 1.49 11.38 -2.96
N ASP A 115 2.08 11.18 -4.14
CA ASP A 115 1.32 11.12 -5.41
C ASP A 115 0.58 9.78 -5.60
N ILE A 116 0.92 8.76 -4.81
CA ILE A 116 0.36 7.41 -4.92
C ILE A 116 -0.81 7.20 -3.95
N TYR A 117 -0.85 7.95 -2.84
CA TYR A 117 -1.79 7.72 -1.75
C TYR A 117 -2.94 8.75 -1.73
N PRO A 118 -4.14 8.36 -1.30
CA PRO A 118 -4.54 7.01 -0.88
C PRO A 118 -4.84 6.08 -2.05
N ILE A 119 -4.41 4.82 -1.93
CA ILE A 119 -4.70 3.77 -2.91
C ILE A 119 -6.07 3.16 -2.58
N PRO A 120 -7.01 3.00 -3.54
CA PRO A 120 -8.29 2.38 -3.25
C PRO A 120 -8.13 0.99 -2.61
N LEU A 121 -8.90 0.65 -1.58
CA LEU A 121 -8.82 -0.66 -0.90
C LEU A 121 -8.97 -1.84 -1.88
N ALA A 122 -9.78 -1.65 -2.93
CA ALA A 122 -9.99 -2.60 -4.02
C ALA A 122 -8.71 -2.95 -4.83
N ALA A 123 -7.65 -2.12 -4.73
CA ALA A 123 -6.35 -2.43 -5.30
C ALA A 123 -5.67 -3.62 -4.60
N PHE A 124 -6.02 -3.90 -3.34
CA PHE A 124 -5.41 -4.97 -2.53
C PHE A 124 -6.27 -6.22 -2.46
N GLY A 125 -7.59 -6.07 -2.53
CA GLY A 125 -8.50 -7.21 -2.61
C GLY A 125 -9.96 -6.80 -2.75
N ILE A 126 -10.78 -7.77 -3.15
CA ILE A 126 -12.22 -7.61 -3.35
C ILE A 126 -12.99 -8.73 -2.63
N CYS A 127 -14.13 -8.37 -2.05
CA CYS A 127 -15.05 -9.31 -1.44
C CYS A 127 -16.21 -9.64 -2.40
N THR A 128 -16.57 -10.91 -2.46
CA THR A 128 -17.82 -11.39 -3.07
C THR A 128 -18.74 -11.89 -1.97
N TYR A 129 -19.97 -11.35 -1.90
CA TYR A 129 -20.86 -11.57 -0.75
C TYR A 129 -21.87 -12.72 -0.93
N ARG A 130 -22.40 -12.90 -2.16
CA ARG A 130 -23.42 -13.93 -2.46
C ARG A 130 -22.86 -15.35 -2.37
N ASP A 131 -21.59 -15.48 -2.71
CA ASP A 131 -20.77 -16.66 -2.53
C ASP A 131 -19.50 -16.19 -1.79
N PRO A 132 -19.51 -16.22 -0.44
CA PRO A 132 -18.50 -15.60 0.41
C PRO A 132 -17.08 -15.95 -0.02
N ALA A 133 -16.42 -14.97 -0.64
CA ALA A 133 -15.07 -15.12 -1.13
C ALA A 133 -14.30 -13.82 -1.04
N VAL A 134 -12.99 -13.94 -0.87
CA VAL A 134 -12.04 -12.83 -0.92
C VAL A 134 -11.01 -13.16 -2.00
N LYS A 135 -10.86 -12.26 -2.97
CA LYS A 135 -9.74 -12.30 -3.92
C LYS A 135 -8.72 -11.26 -3.48
N ILE A 136 -7.52 -11.69 -3.14
CA ILE A 136 -6.41 -10.84 -2.71
C ILE A 136 -5.41 -10.71 -3.86
N PHE A 137 -4.99 -9.48 -4.15
CA PHE A 137 -4.02 -9.21 -5.21
C PHE A 137 -2.60 -9.17 -4.64
N LEU A 138 -1.79 -10.15 -5.01
CA LEU A 138 -0.44 -10.35 -4.47
C LEU A 138 0.57 -9.33 -5.01
N LYS A 139 0.44 -8.90 -6.27
CA LYS A 139 1.37 -7.94 -6.84
C LYS A 139 1.28 -6.55 -6.17
N PRO A 140 0.08 -5.96 -5.99
CA PRO A 140 -0.05 -4.70 -5.25
C PRO A 140 0.43 -4.82 -3.79
N LEU A 141 0.11 -5.92 -3.11
CA LEU A 141 0.60 -6.15 -1.73
C LEU A 141 2.11 -6.31 -1.66
N GLY A 142 2.71 -7.08 -2.57
CA GLY A 142 4.15 -7.24 -2.69
C GLY A 142 4.83 -5.90 -2.93
N ARG A 143 4.32 -5.13 -3.88
CA ARG A 143 4.86 -3.80 -4.18
C ARG A 143 4.77 -2.85 -3.00
N PHE A 144 3.63 -2.85 -2.30
CA PHE A 144 3.47 -2.06 -1.08
C PHE A 144 4.44 -2.48 0.02
N SER A 145 4.62 -3.80 0.23
CA SER A 145 5.56 -4.34 1.21
C SER A 145 7.01 -3.94 0.93
N GLU A 146 7.42 -3.92 -0.34
CA GLU A 146 8.74 -3.42 -0.77
C GLU A 146 8.90 -1.93 -0.44
N LEU A 147 7.92 -1.11 -0.81
CA LEU A 147 7.97 0.35 -0.59
C LEU A 147 8.07 0.71 0.89
N MET A 148 7.35 -0.03 1.74
CA MET A 148 7.29 0.21 3.18
C MET A 148 8.30 -0.62 3.98
N GLN A 149 9.12 -1.45 3.31
CA GLN A 149 10.08 -2.37 3.94
C GLN A 149 9.43 -3.29 5.00
N ILE A 150 8.22 -3.77 4.70
CA ILE A 150 7.46 -4.70 5.55
C ILE A 150 7.65 -6.13 5.01
N ASN A 151 7.66 -7.13 5.88
CA ASN A 151 7.64 -8.52 5.44
C ASN A 151 6.35 -8.82 4.65
N PRO A 152 6.44 -9.32 3.39
CA PRO A 152 5.28 -9.54 2.54
C PRO A 152 4.31 -10.59 3.08
N ASP A 153 4.80 -11.60 3.78
CA ASP A 153 3.97 -12.68 4.35
C ASP A 153 3.22 -12.18 5.60
N THR A 154 3.90 -11.40 6.45
CA THR A 154 3.29 -10.70 7.59
C THR A 154 2.17 -9.78 7.11
N LEU A 155 2.44 -8.96 6.09
CA LEU A 155 1.43 -8.06 5.53
C LEU A 155 0.26 -8.84 4.92
N ARG A 156 0.53 -9.86 4.10
CA ARG A 156 -0.50 -10.71 3.49
C ARG A 156 -1.41 -11.35 4.54
N GLN A 157 -0.84 -11.85 5.64
CA GLN A 157 -1.61 -12.39 6.75
C GLN A 157 -2.51 -11.33 7.39
N ALA A 158 -1.99 -10.14 7.68
CA ALA A 158 -2.78 -9.04 8.24
C ALA A 158 -3.93 -8.62 7.31
N VAL A 159 -3.67 -8.50 6.01
CA VAL A 159 -4.68 -8.15 4.99
C VAL A 159 -5.74 -9.25 4.86
N ARG A 160 -5.36 -10.53 4.87
CA ARG A 160 -6.32 -11.65 4.89
C ARG A 160 -7.27 -11.57 6.07
N VAL A 161 -6.75 -11.30 7.28
CA VAL A 161 -7.57 -11.13 8.49
C VAL A 161 -8.52 -9.93 8.34
N HIS A 162 -8.05 -8.82 7.77
CA HIS A 162 -8.90 -7.66 7.52
C HIS A 162 -10.08 -8.00 6.60
N PHE A 163 -9.80 -8.60 5.44
CA PHE A 163 -10.86 -8.96 4.50
C PHE A 163 -11.79 -10.06 5.04
N LEU A 164 -11.29 -10.95 5.91
CA LEU A 164 -12.15 -11.89 6.64
C LEU A 164 -13.16 -11.15 7.54
N PHE A 165 -12.70 -10.18 8.32
CA PHE A 165 -13.58 -9.38 9.18
C PHE A 165 -14.52 -8.49 8.38
N LEU A 166 -14.05 -7.94 7.27
CA LEU A 166 -14.88 -7.17 6.35
C LEU A 166 -16.01 -8.03 5.79
N LEU A 167 -15.68 -9.25 5.35
CA LEU A 167 -16.66 -10.19 4.83
C LEU A 167 -17.67 -10.61 5.91
N LEU A 168 -17.23 -10.82 7.16
CA LEU A 168 -18.14 -11.07 8.29
C LEU A 168 -19.06 -9.89 8.57
N LEU A 169 -18.54 -8.66 8.53
CA LEU A 169 -19.33 -7.45 8.75
C LEU A 169 -20.30 -7.17 7.60
N ILE A 170 -20.04 -7.62 6.38
CA ILE A 170 -20.98 -7.39 5.27
C ILE A 170 -21.95 -8.55 5.09
N ALA A 171 -21.46 -9.80 5.14
CA ALA A 171 -22.22 -10.99 4.79
C ALA A 171 -22.51 -11.93 5.96
N GLY A 172 -21.98 -11.66 7.16
CA GLY A 172 -22.25 -12.46 8.34
C GLY A 172 -23.73 -12.39 8.78
N ALA A 173 -24.18 -13.44 9.43
CA ALA A 173 -25.41 -13.44 10.21
C ALA A 173 -25.09 -13.18 11.69
N ASP A 174 -26.02 -12.56 12.39
CA ASP A 174 -26.00 -12.53 13.84
C ASP A 174 -26.11 -13.95 14.42
N LEU A 175 -25.82 -14.13 15.71
CA LEU A 175 -25.87 -15.46 16.36
C LEU A 175 -27.25 -16.13 16.27
N ASP A 176 -28.32 -15.35 16.22
CA ASP A 176 -29.70 -15.77 16.02
C ASP A 176 -30.10 -15.97 14.54
N GLY A 177 -29.15 -15.84 13.61
CA GLY A 177 -29.34 -16.12 12.19
C GLY A 177 -29.86 -14.93 11.36
N GLN A 178 -30.01 -13.75 11.96
CA GLN A 178 -30.45 -12.56 11.23
C GLN A 178 -29.36 -12.03 10.28
N VAL A 179 -29.73 -11.74 9.04
CA VAL A 179 -28.81 -11.27 7.99
C VAL A 179 -28.81 -9.74 7.95
N TYR A 180 -27.67 -9.15 7.59
CA TYR A 180 -27.50 -7.72 7.42
C TYR A 180 -27.76 -7.27 5.99
N VAL A 181 -28.54 -6.19 5.83
CA VAL A 181 -28.75 -5.52 4.55
C VAL A 181 -28.73 -4.01 4.78
N ARG A 182 -27.62 -3.35 4.44
CA ARG A 182 -27.51 -1.89 4.34
C ARG A 182 -26.56 -1.53 3.20
N GLY A 183 -26.77 -0.36 2.59
CA GLY A 183 -25.90 0.20 1.56
C GLY A 183 -25.38 1.58 1.95
N GLY A 184 -24.22 1.98 1.42
CA GLY A 184 -23.71 3.36 1.51
C GLY A 184 -22.90 3.71 2.77
N GLU A 185 -22.81 2.85 3.78
CA GLU A 185 -22.02 3.09 5.01
C GLU A 185 -20.63 2.39 4.97
N GLU A 186 -19.98 2.38 3.79
CA GLU A 186 -18.69 1.68 3.61
C GLU A 186 -17.60 2.18 4.56
N LYS A 187 -17.56 3.48 4.86
CA LYS A 187 -16.55 4.08 5.74
C LYS A 187 -16.63 3.53 7.16
N ASP A 188 -17.83 3.44 7.72
CA ASP A 188 -18.06 2.90 9.07
C ASP A 188 -17.77 1.41 9.13
N ILE A 189 -18.15 0.66 8.07
CA ILE A 189 -17.81 -0.76 7.95
C ILE A 189 -16.29 -0.95 7.93
N TYR A 190 -15.54 -0.21 7.11
CA TYR A 190 -14.08 -0.33 7.05
C TYR A 190 -13.42 0.09 8.38
N TRP A 191 -13.96 1.10 9.05
CA TRP A 191 -13.48 1.52 10.37
C TRP A 191 -13.74 0.45 11.45
N LEU A 192 -14.96 -0.11 11.51
CA LEU A 192 -15.32 -1.23 12.39
C LEU A 192 -14.46 -2.47 12.12
N THR A 193 -14.23 -2.78 10.85
CA THR A 193 -13.33 -3.85 10.42
C THR A 193 -11.94 -3.62 10.99
N SER A 194 -11.44 -2.39 10.96
CA SER A 194 -10.12 -2.04 11.49
C SER A 194 -10.01 -2.24 13.01
N ILE A 195 -11.08 -1.96 13.77
CA ILE A 195 -11.14 -2.26 15.21
C ILE A 195 -10.96 -3.75 15.46
N TYR A 196 -11.76 -4.59 14.82
CA TYR A 196 -11.70 -6.04 15.03
C TYR A 196 -10.39 -6.64 14.53
N THR A 197 -9.87 -6.15 13.41
CA THR A 197 -8.58 -6.57 12.85
C THR A 197 -7.44 -6.28 13.82
N ILE A 198 -7.30 -5.03 14.29
CA ILE A 198 -6.21 -4.66 15.22
C ILE A 198 -6.27 -5.47 16.50
N ARG A 199 -7.48 -5.71 17.03
CA ARG A 199 -7.63 -6.49 18.26
C ARG A 199 -7.21 -7.94 18.08
N TYR A 200 -7.61 -8.56 16.97
CA TYR A 200 -7.14 -9.90 16.64
C TYR A 200 -5.62 -9.92 16.51
N LEU A 201 -5.04 -9.06 15.67
CA LEU A 201 -3.59 -9.03 15.41
C LEU A 201 -2.77 -8.70 16.66
N ARG A 202 -3.30 -7.88 17.59
CA ARG A 202 -2.64 -7.56 18.86
C ARG A 202 -2.39 -8.77 19.74
N SER A 203 -3.24 -9.79 19.66
CA SER A 203 -3.02 -11.06 20.35
C SER A 203 -1.98 -11.97 19.68
N GLN A 204 -1.52 -11.62 18.47
CA GLN A 204 -0.68 -12.47 17.63
C GLN A 204 0.78 -11.99 17.56
N SER A 205 1.01 -10.75 17.11
CA SER A 205 2.37 -10.19 16.96
C SER A 205 2.34 -8.66 16.83
N ALA A 206 3.35 -7.99 17.38
CA ALA A 206 3.56 -6.55 17.19
C ALA A 206 3.90 -6.20 15.73
N GLU A 207 4.63 -7.07 15.02
CA GLU A 207 5.00 -6.87 13.61
C GLU A 207 3.76 -6.88 12.71
N LEU A 208 2.80 -7.77 12.98
CA LEU A 208 1.51 -7.83 12.29
C LEU A 208 0.72 -6.54 12.46
N ILE A 209 0.71 -5.96 13.67
CA ILE A 209 0.03 -4.69 13.93
C ILE A 209 0.71 -3.56 13.16
N GLN A 210 2.04 -3.47 13.20
CA GLN A 210 2.77 -2.40 12.52
C GLN A 210 2.51 -2.46 11.01
N GLY A 211 2.66 -3.64 10.40
CA GLY A 211 2.40 -3.82 8.97
C GLY A 211 0.95 -3.49 8.59
N TYR A 212 0.00 -3.90 9.44
CA TYR A 212 -1.41 -3.57 9.26
C TYR A 212 -1.68 -2.06 9.34
N GLN A 213 -1.09 -1.36 10.32
CA GLN A 213 -1.29 0.08 10.50
C GLN A 213 -0.78 0.90 9.33
N GLU A 214 0.40 0.57 8.81
CA GLU A 214 0.93 1.21 7.60
C GLU A 214 0.04 0.94 6.39
N TRP A 215 -0.43 -0.30 6.24
CA TRP A 215 -1.38 -0.64 5.17
C TRP A 215 -2.70 0.13 5.29
N VAL A 216 -3.26 0.28 6.49
CA VAL A 216 -4.49 1.07 6.72
C VAL A 216 -4.31 2.52 6.29
N LYS A 217 -3.18 3.15 6.64
CA LYS A 217 -2.87 4.52 6.21
C LYS A 217 -2.80 4.62 4.69
N ALA A 218 -2.20 3.63 4.03
CA ALA A 218 -1.97 3.61 2.60
C ALA A 218 -3.26 3.70 1.78
N TRP A 219 -4.35 3.04 2.20
CA TRP A 219 -5.63 3.15 1.52
C TRP A 219 -6.55 4.26 2.06
N GLY A 220 -6.03 5.12 2.94
CA GLY A 220 -6.78 6.23 3.54
C GLY A 220 -7.74 5.79 4.64
N GLY A 221 -7.52 4.61 5.22
CA GLY A 221 -8.32 4.08 6.31
C GLY A 221 -8.07 4.79 7.62
N LYS A 222 -9.09 4.80 8.49
CA LYS A 222 -9.02 5.42 9.81
C LYS A 222 -8.62 4.38 10.85
N LEU A 223 -7.51 4.61 11.53
CA LEU A 223 -7.12 3.81 12.69
C LEU A 223 -8.02 4.14 13.89
N PRO A 224 -8.46 3.13 14.66
CA PRO A 224 -9.24 3.36 15.87
C PRO A 224 -8.36 3.92 16.99
N ASN A 225 -8.97 4.78 17.81
CA ASN A 225 -8.33 5.32 19.00
C ASN A 225 -7.99 4.19 19.99
N GLN A 226 -6.91 4.34 20.76
CA GLN A 226 -6.50 3.30 21.73
C GLN A 226 -7.58 2.98 22.76
N SER A 227 -8.42 3.95 23.13
CA SER A 227 -9.56 3.76 24.03
C SER A 227 -10.55 2.71 23.52
N MET A 228 -10.77 2.62 22.20
CA MET A 228 -11.68 1.65 21.57
C MET A 228 -11.18 0.20 21.64
N LEU A 229 -9.93 0.00 22.08
CA LEU A 229 -9.28 -1.31 22.11
C LEU A 229 -9.31 -1.95 23.50
N ASN A 230 -9.87 -1.28 24.51
CA ASN A 230 -10.11 -1.88 25.83
C ASN A 230 -11.33 -2.83 25.80
N GLU A 231 -11.45 -3.73 26.78
CA GLU A 231 -12.51 -4.76 26.81
C GLU A 231 -13.92 -4.18 26.93
N ARG A 232 -14.08 -3.11 27.71
CA ARG A 232 -15.39 -2.46 27.91
C ARG A 232 -15.91 -1.82 26.63
N GLU A 233 -15.11 -0.96 26.02
CA GLU A 233 -15.44 -0.31 24.74
C GLU A 233 -15.60 -1.34 23.63
N CYS A 234 -14.88 -2.46 23.69
CA CYS A 234 -15.11 -3.59 22.80
C CYS A 234 -16.54 -4.13 22.88
N GLU A 235 -17.00 -4.46 24.08
CA GLU A 235 -18.32 -5.06 24.27
C GLU A 235 -19.41 -4.09 23.85
N LYS A 236 -19.16 -2.80 24.11
CA LYS A 236 -20.00 -1.70 23.64
C LYS A 236 -20.00 -1.56 22.12
N THR A 237 -18.85 -1.57 21.44
CA THR A 237 -18.74 -1.59 19.97
C THR A 237 -19.44 -2.80 19.39
N ARG A 238 -19.31 -3.97 20.04
CA ARG A 238 -20.02 -5.18 19.63
C ARG A 238 -21.54 -5.02 19.75
N ALA A 239 -22.04 -4.56 20.88
CA ALA A 239 -23.46 -4.32 21.09
C ALA A 239 -24.01 -3.28 20.10
N ALA A 240 -23.27 -2.20 19.88
CA ALA A 240 -23.60 -1.17 18.90
C ALA A 240 -23.64 -1.68 17.49
N MET A 241 -22.64 -2.45 17.08
CA MET A 241 -22.59 -3.04 15.77
C MET A 241 -23.77 -4.00 15.54
N VAL A 242 -24.11 -4.86 16.50
CA VAL A 242 -25.29 -5.74 16.39
C VAL A 242 -26.59 -4.94 16.32
N PHE A 243 -26.77 -3.94 17.18
CA PHE A 243 -27.97 -3.10 17.16
C PHE A 243 -28.10 -2.31 15.85
N TRP A 244 -27.02 -1.67 15.41
CA TRP A 244 -26.94 -0.95 14.14
C TRP A 244 -27.28 -1.87 12.96
N ARG A 245 -26.81 -3.12 12.95
CA ARG A 245 -27.16 -4.09 11.89
C ARG A 245 -28.65 -4.41 11.82
N ARG A 246 -29.35 -4.41 12.97
CA ARG A 246 -30.78 -4.73 13.06
C ARG A 246 -31.71 -3.56 12.75
N GLN A 247 -31.19 -2.33 12.71
CA GLN A 247 -32.00 -1.11 12.66
C GLN A 247 -31.74 -0.28 11.41
N ALA A 248 -32.11 -0.74 10.22
CA ALA A 248 -31.71 -0.14 8.92
C ALA A 248 -31.92 1.39 8.74
N ASN A 249 -32.71 2.03 9.60
CA ASN A 249 -33.04 3.45 9.58
C ASN A 249 -32.10 4.36 10.41
N ILE A 250 -31.19 3.83 11.24
CA ILE A 250 -30.28 4.66 12.07
C ILE A 250 -28.85 4.64 11.52
N SER A 251 -28.13 5.77 11.56
CA SER A 251 -26.71 5.80 11.20
C SER A 251 -25.83 5.17 12.29
N TRP A 252 -24.57 4.87 11.96
CA TRP A 252 -23.60 4.41 12.95
C TRP A 252 -23.41 5.42 14.11
N GLU A 253 -23.29 6.72 13.83
CA GLU A 253 -23.10 7.75 14.85
C GLU A 253 -24.30 7.85 15.78
N GLU A 254 -25.51 7.75 15.23
CA GLU A 254 -26.73 7.76 16.02
C GLU A 254 -26.82 6.51 16.92
N CYS A 255 -26.52 5.32 16.38
CA CYS A 255 -26.44 4.09 17.15
C CYS A 255 -25.42 4.21 18.30
N TRP A 256 -24.22 4.72 18.00
CA TRP A 256 -23.17 4.89 18.99
C TRP A 256 -23.61 5.85 20.10
N ARG A 257 -24.27 6.96 19.75
CA ARG A 257 -24.85 7.90 20.71
C ARG A 257 -25.89 7.25 21.63
N ILE A 258 -26.82 6.47 21.08
CA ILE A 258 -27.86 5.77 21.86
C ILE A 258 -27.22 4.86 22.91
N ILE A 259 -26.22 4.07 22.51
CA ILE A 259 -25.56 3.12 23.43
C ILE A 259 -24.72 3.83 24.48
N ASN A 260 -24.07 4.94 24.13
CA ASN A 260 -23.40 5.78 25.12
C ASN A 260 -24.37 6.32 26.18
N GLN A 261 -25.60 6.69 25.80
CA GLN A 261 -26.62 7.19 26.72
C GLN A 261 -27.16 6.09 27.63
N LEU A 262 -27.34 4.87 27.12
CA LEU A 262 -27.80 3.72 27.91
C LEU A 262 -26.79 3.33 29.00
N GLU A 263 -25.48 3.45 28.75
CA GLU A 263 -24.45 3.22 29.79
C GLU A 263 -24.40 4.32 30.87
N GLN A 264 -24.85 5.54 30.55
CA GLN A 264 -24.84 6.67 31.48
C GLN A 264 -26.08 6.71 32.38
N GLN A 265 -27.10 5.90 32.11
CA GLN A 265 -28.24 5.77 33.00
C GLN A 265 -27.79 5.02 34.27
N PRO A 266 -27.83 5.64 35.46
CA PRO A 266 -27.55 4.93 36.69
C PRO A 266 -28.55 3.79 36.83
N SER A 267 -28.05 2.61 37.21
CA SER A 267 -28.80 1.38 37.45
C SER A 267 -29.94 1.62 38.45
N GLY A 268 -31.07 2.12 37.97
CA GLY A 268 -32.18 2.54 38.81
C GLY A 268 -32.95 3.75 38.27
N SER A 269 -33.50 3.68 37.06
CA SER A 269 -34.79 4.32 36.75
C SER A 269 -35.31 3.88 35.38
N ASN A 270 -36.43 3.16 35.43
CA ASN A 270 -37.43 2.91 34.41
C ASN A 270 -37.04 2.02 33.21
N ALA A 271 -37.56 0.79 33.28
CA ALA A 271 -37.89 -0.02 32.13
C ALA A 271 -38.66 0.83 31.10
N LEU A 272 -38.03 1.09 29.95
CA LEU A 272 -38.72 1.64 28.79
C LEU A 272 -39.52 0.51 28.15
N VAL A 273 -40.84 0.63 28.26
CA VAL A 273 -41.81 -0.12 27.46
C VAL A 273 -41.59 0.28 26.01
N PHE A 274 -41.17 -0.67 25.17
CA PHE A 274 -41.22 -0.53 23.72
C PHE A 274 -42.64 -0.88 23.26
N ASN A 275 -43.35 0.09 22.68
CA ASN A 275 -44.53 -0.14 21.83
C ASN A 275 -44.08 -0.26 20.38
#